data_AF-A0AAV4W958-F1
#
_entry.id   AF-A0AAV4W958-F1
#
_cell.length_a   1.000
_cell.length_b   1.000
_cell.length_c   1.000
_cell.angle_alpha   90.00
_cell.angle_beta   90.00
_cell.angle_gamma   90.00
#
_symmetry.space_group_name_H-M   'P 1'
#
loop_
_entity.id
_entity.type
_entity.pdbx_description
1 polymer ?
#
loop_
_entity_poly.entity_id
_entity_poly.type
_entity_poly.pdbx_seq_one_letter_code
_entity_poly.pdbx_strand_id
1 'polypeptide(L)'
;MLPGTRAYELIESYPLTSENYPKVISAFTERFGNQEILIEIYVRELLKLIIQNVCSQGKDELPLMSLFDKIESHIRALESLGVSQNSNAAWLYPMVESSLSAELIRVWQRSVLFNAKGPHLSNLLEFLWKEVEGEQRVKLARSGFDNSPSSRE
;
A
#
# COMPACT_ATOMS: atom_id res chain seq x y z
N MET A 1 1.10 -8.34 -19.77
CA MET A 1 1.27 -9.52 -18.91
C MET A 1 2.65 -10.09 -19.14
N LEU A 2 3.30 -10.62 -18.10
CA LEU A 2 4.61 -11.26 -18.24
C LEU A 2 4.42 -12.66 -18.86
N PRO A 3 5.22 -13.03 -19.89
CA PRO A 3 5.22 -14.39 -20.43
C PRO A 3 5.48 -15.43 -19.34
N GLY A 4 4.81 -16.59 -19.41
CA GLY A 4 4.93 -17.68 -18.43
C GLY A 4 4.12 -17.50 -17.14
N THR A 5 3.26 -16.49 -17.06
CA THR A 5 2.30 -16.37 -15.96
C THR A 5 1.00 -17.11 -16.28
N ARG A 6 0.30 -17.61 -15.26
CA ARG A 6 -1.00 -18.31 -15.42
C ARG A 6 -2.03 -17.47 -16.19
N ALA A 7 -2.00 -16.14 -16.02
CA ALA A 7 -2.85 -15.22 -16.75
C ALA A 7 -2.46 -15.14 -18.23
N TYR A 8 -1.16 -15.06 -18.53
CA TYR A 8 -0.66 -15.07 -19.90
C TYR A 8 -1.04 -16.35 -20.65
N GLU A 9 -0.83 -17.52 -20.02
CA GLU A 9 -1.21 -18.82 -20.57
C GLU A 9 -2.71 -18.91 -20.88
N LEU A 10 -3.55 -18.29 -20.03
CA LEU A 10 -4.99 -18.26 -20.26
C LEU A 10 -5.34 -17.46 -21.53
N ILE A 11 -4.76 -16.27 -21.72
CA ILE A 11 -5.01 -15.45 -22.93
C ILE A 11 -4.52 -16.20 -24.18
N GLU A 12 -3.32 -16.77 -24.12
CA GLU A 12 -2.69 -17.46 -25.23
C GLU A 12 -3.48 -18.70 -25.71
N SER A 13 -4.24 -19.32 -24.80
CA SER A 13 -5.09 -20.48 -25.14
C SER A 13 -6.27 -20.15 -26.07
N TYR A 14 -6.62 -18.88 -26.25
CA TYR A 14 -7.71 -18.45 -27.12
C TYR A 14 -7.16 -17.88 -28.44
N PRO A 15 -7.72 -18.28 -29.60
CA PRO A 15 -7.43 -17.61 -30.87
C PRO A 15 -7.83 -16.13 -30.83
N LEU A 16 -7.00 -15.26 -31.42
CA LEU A 16 -7.21 -13.81 -31.51
C LEU A 16 -8.33 -13.45 -32.49
N THR A 17 -9.58 -13.72 -32.09
CA THR A 17 -10.79 -13.35 -32.84
C THR A 17 -11.72 -12.52 -31.99
N SER A 18 -12.52 -11.67 -32.64
CA SER A 18 -13.49 -10.81 -31.96
C SER A 18 -14.50 -11.58 -31.12
N GLU A 19 -14.91 -12.77 -31.59
CA GLU A 19 -15.84 -13.67 -30.90
C GLU A 19 -15.29 -14.25 -29.59
N ASN A 20 -13.96 -14.33 -29.46
CA ASN A 20 -13.32 -14.92 -28.29
C ASN A 20 -13.03 -13.91 -27.18
N TYR A 21 -13.00 -12.60 -27.47
CA TYR A 21 -12.80 -11.58 -26.43
C TYR A 21 -13.75 -11.70 -25.24
N PRO A 22 -15.09 -11.81 -25.40
CA PRO A 22 -15.96 -11.98 -24.25
C PRO A 22 -15.70 -13.30 -23.50
N LYS A 23 -15.32 -14.38 -24.19
CA LYS A 23 -15.00 -15.67 -23.56
C LYS A 23 -13.74 -15.58 -22.70
N VAL A 24 -12.71 -14.88 -23.19
CA VAL A 24 -11.47 -14.61 -22.44
C VAL A 24 -11.80 -13.83 -21.17
N ILE A 25 -12.59 -12.75 -21.27
CA ILE A 25 -12.98 -11.94 -20.10
C ILE A 25 -13.75 -12.78 -19.07
N SER A 26 -14.70 -13.61 -19.52
CA SER A 26 -15.43 -14.52 -18.63
C SER A 26 -14.51 -15.52 -17.93
N ALA A 27 -13.62 -16.18 -18.67
CA ALA A 27 -12.65 -17.13 -18.10
C ALA A 27 -11.69 -16.47 -17.11
N PHE A 28 -11.28 -15.23 -17.39
CA PHE A 28 -10.48 -14.42 -16.47
C PHE A 28 -11.23 -14.11 -15.18
N THR A 29 -12.48 -13.71 -15.30
CA THR A 29 -13.32 -13.34 -14.16
C THR A 29 -13.61 -14.56 -13.29
N GLU A 30 -13.91 -15.70 -13.90
CA GLU A 30 -14.14 -16.96 -13.19
C GLU A 30 -12.88 -17.44 -12.45
N ARG A 31 -11.71 -17.34 -13.10
CA ARG A 31 -10.45 -17.87 -12.56
C ARG A 31 -9.75 -16.96 -11.57
N PHE A 32 -9.82 -15.64 -11.76
CA PHE A 32 -9.05 -14.66 -11.00
C PHE A 32 -9.91 -13.58 -10.32
N GLY A 33 -11.20 -13.48 -10.67
CA GLY A 33 -12.11 -12.43 -10.21
C GLY A 33 -12.89 -12.79 -8.94
N ASN A 34 -12.55 -13.87 -8.23
CA ASN A 34 -13.22 -14.20 -6.97
C ASN A 34 -12.90 -13.13 -5.91
N GLN A 35 -13.87 -12.24 -5.68
CA GLN A 35 -13.70 -11.07 -4.81
C GLN A 35 -13.40 -11.46 -3.37
N GLU A 36 -14.01 -12.52 -2.83
CA GLU A 36 -13.78 -12.97 -1.46
C GLU A 36 -12.31 -13.38 -1.25
N ILE A 37 -11.76 -14.16 -2.18
CA ILE A 37 -10.35 -14.57 -2.16
C ILE A 37 -9.43 -13.35 -2.30
N LEU A 38 -9.77 -12.41 -3.18
CA LEU A 38 -8.96 -11.20 -3.37
C LEU A 38 -8.96 -10.32 -2.11
N ILE A 39 -10.10 -10.16 -1.45
CA ILE A 39 -10.20 -9.44 -0.17
C ILE A 39 -9.29 -10.11 0.86
N GLU A 40 -9.36 -11.44 1.00
CA GLU A 40 -8.48 -12.17 1.92
C GLU A 40 -6.99 -11.94 1.63
N ILE A 41 -6.59 -11.96 0.35
CA ILE A 41 -5.19 -11.71 -0.04
C ILE A 41 -4.74 -10.33 0.44
N TYR A 42 -5.52 -9.28 0.16
CA TYR A 42 -5.12 -7.92 0.55
C TYR A 42 -5.16 -7.70 2.07
N VAL A 43 -6.10 -8.31 2.78
CA VAL A 43 -6.10 -8.31 4.26
C VAL A 43 -4.84 -9.01 4.79
N ARG A 44 -4.44 -10.15 4.22
CA ARG A 44 -3.22 -10.86 4.63
C ARG A 44 -1.94 -10.08 4.31
N GLU A 45 -1.88 -9.36 3.19
CA GLU A 45 -0.74 -8.49 2.90
C GLU A 45 -0.66 -7.31 3.90
N LEU A 46 -1.78 -6.72 4.31
CA LEU A 46 -1.79 -5.73 5.40
C LEU A 46 -1.32 -6.35 6.74
N LEU A 47 -1.81 -7.55 7.09
CA LEU A 47 -1.35 -8.27 8.30
C LEU A 47 0.17 -8.55 8.26
N LYS A 48 0.70 -8.85 7.08
CA LYS A 48 2.14 -9.07 6.89
C LYS A 48 2.95 -7.81 7.17
N LEU A 49 2.45 -6.62 6.82
CA LEU A 49 3.09 -5.35 7.20
C LEU A 49 3.14 -5.18 8.72
N ILE A 50 2.07 -5.54 9.43
CA ILE A 50 2.02 -5.52 10.90
C ILE A 50 3.07 -6.47 11.48
N ILE A 51 3.15 -7.70 10.98
CA ILE A 51 4.13 -8.68 11.44
C ILE A 51 5.56 -8.19 11.17
N GLN A 52 5.83 -7.60 10.01
CA GLN A 52 7.13 -6.99 9.71
C GLN A 52 7.47 -5.89 10.70
N ASN A 53 6.53 -4.99 10.99
CA ASN A 53 6.75 -3.92 11.98
C ASN A 53 7.06 -4.47 13.38
N VAL A 54 6.29 -5.47 13.86
CA VAL A 54 6.40 -6.00 15.23
C VAL A 54 7.60 -6.95 15.40
N CYS A 55 7.85 -7.82 14.42
CA CYS A 55 8.84 -8.89 14.55
C CYS A 55 10.24 -8.48 14.11
N SER A 56 10.40 -7.48 13.22
CA SER A 56 11.70 -7.16 12.64
C SER A 56 12.65 -6.40 13.58
N GLN A 57 12.20 -5.95 14.77
CA GLN A 57 13.02 -5.28 15.79
C GLN A 57 13.98 -4.21 15.21
N GLY A 58 13.51 -3.46 14.19
CA GLY A 58 14.27 -2.42 13.51
C GLY A 58 15.33 -2.88 12.48
N LYS A 59 15.54 -4.19 12.27
CA LYS A 59 16.52 -4.70 11.29
C LYS A 59 16.03 -4.67 9.84
N ASP A 60 14.73 -4.88 9.65
CA ASP A 60 14.06 -4.86 8.35
C ASP A 60 12.90 -3.83 8.34
N GLU A 61 13.11 -2.66 8.95
CA GLU A 61 12.11 -1.59 8.92
C GLU A 61 11.99 -1.04 7.49
N LEU A 62 10.77 -1.04 6.96
CA LEU A 62 10.50 -0.52 5.63
C LEU A 62 10.69 1.00 5.64
N PRO A 63 11.32 1.59 4.59
CA PRO A 63 11.30 3.03 4.41
C PRO A 63 9.86 3.56 4.44
N LEU A 64 9.64 4.72 5.07
CA LEU A 64 8.30 5.27 5.28
C LEU A 64 7.50 5.39 3.97
N MET A 65 8.15 5.86 2.90
CA MET A 65 7.53 5.93 1.57
C MET A 65 7.05 4.57 1.08
N SER A 66 7.87 3.53 1.20
CA SER A 66 7.51 2.17 0.79
C SER A 66 6.42 1.56 1.66
N LEU A 67 6.39 1.89 2.96
CA LEU A 67 5.31 1.47 3.85
C LEU A 67 3.99 2.13 3.43
N PHE A 68 3.99 3.45 3.22
CA PHE A 68 2.84 4.21 2.78
C PHE A 68 2.30 3.69 1.44
N ASP A 69 3.15 3.55 0.43
CA ASP A 69 2.74 3.07 -0.90
C ASP A 69 2.06 1.70 -0.84
N LYS A 70 2.56 0.78 0.00
CA LYS A 70 1.96 -0.54 0.20
C LYS A 70 0.61 -0.44 0.90
N ILE A 71 0.52 0.31 2.00
CA ILE A 71 -0.74 0.52 2.72
C ILE A 71 -1.79 1.11 1.77
N GLU A 72 -1.46 2.19 1.07
CA GLU A 72 -2.37 2.86 0.15
C GLU A 72 -2.79 1.94 -0.99
N SER A 73 -1.85 1.20 -1.58
CA SER A 73 -2.16 0.23 -2.64
C SER A 73 -3.12 -0.86 -2.18
N HIS A 74 -2.95 -1.41 -0.97
CA HIS A 74 -3.82 -2.45 -0.44
C HIS A 74 -5.20 -1.91 -0.09
N ILE A 75 -5.30 -0.71 0.49
CA ILE A 75 -6.58 -0.04 0.76
C ILE A 75 -7.33 0.23 -0.54
N ARG A 76 -6.66 0.80 -1.56
CA ARG A 76 -7.27 1.08 -2.87
C ARG A 76 -7.76 -0.20 -3.55
N ALA A 77 -7.02 -1.30 -3.42
CA ALA A 77 -7.44 -2.59 -3.94
C ALA A 77 -8.69 -3.11 -3.21
N LEU A 78 -8.73 -3.03 -1.89
CA LEU A 78 -9.90 -3.38 -1.08
C LEU A 78 -11.13 -2.53 -1.44
N GLU A 79 -10.96 -1.23 -1.65
CA GLU A 79 -12.04 -0.33 -2.11
C GLU A 79 -12.60 -0.76 -3.47
N SER A 80 -11.74 -1.13 -4.41
CA SER A 80 -12.16 -1.64 -5.74
C SER A 80 -12.97 -2.94 -5.67
N LEU A 81 -12.84 -3.68 -4.56
CA LEU A 81 -13.57 -4.91 -4.28
C LEU A 81 -14.83 -4.67 -3.41
N GLY A 82 -15.19 -3.41 -3.16
CA GLY A 82 -16.38 -3.04 -2.39
C GLY A 82 -16.15 -2.89 -0.89
N VAL A 83 -14.91 -3.05 -0.40
CA VAL A 83 -14.56 -2.83 1.01
C VAL A 83 -14.30 -1.33 1.21
N SER A 84 -15.37 -0.56 1.40
CA SER A 84 -15.24 0.90 1.59
C SER A 84 -14.62 1.25 2.94
N GLN A 85 -13.80 2.31 2.97
CA GLN A 85 -13.20 2.82 4.21
C GLN A 85 -14.25 3.19 5.26
N ASN A 86 -15.38 3.77 4.85
CA ASN A 86 -16.42 4.24 5.77
C ASN A 86 -17.15 3.09 6.47
N SER A 87 -17.48 2.02 5.74
CA SER A 87 -18.17 0.85 6.32
C SER A 87 -17.24 -0.06 7.12
N ASN A 88 -15.94 -0.04 6.82
CA ASN A 88 -14.95 -0.97 7.37
C ASN A 88 -13.92 -0.30 8.31
N ALA A 89 -14.11 0.99 8.61
CA ALA A 89 -13.20 1.77 9.45
C ALA A 89 -12.86 1.09 10.78
N ALA A 90 -13.82 0.38 11.37
CA ALA A 90 -13.69 -0.27 12.68
C ALA A 90 -12.55 -1.29 12.75
N TRP A 91 -12.26 -2.01 11.67
CA TRP A 91 -11.16 -2.98 11.63
C TRP A 91 -9.99 -2.52 10.75
N LEU A 92 -10.26 -1.71 9.71
CA LEU A 92 -9.23 -1.24 8.81
C LEU A 92 -8.31 -0.21 9.46
N TYR A 93 -8.87 0.71 10.27
CA TYR A 93 -8.07 1.67 11.03
C TYR A 93 -7.03 1.00 11.95
N PRO A 94 -7.41 0.10 12.87
CA PRO A 94 -6.43 -0.49 13.78
C PRO A 94 -5.40 -1.36 13.05
N MET A 95 -5.73 -1.97 11.90
CA MET A 95 -4.75 -2.68 11.07
C MET A 95 -3.70 -1.75 10.50
N VAL A 96 -4.12 -0.62 9.94
CA VAL A 96 -3.20 0.38 9.38
C VAL A 96 -2.35 0.99 10.49
N GLU A 97 -2.95 1.40 11.61
CA GLU A 97 -2.23 1.94 12.76
C GLU A 97 -1.18 0.96 13.31
N SER A 98 -1.52 -0.33 13.41
CA SER A 98 -0.61 -1.37 13.92
C SER A 98 0.57 -1.67 12.97
N SER A 99 0.48 -1.29 11.69
CA SER A 99 1.57 -1.45 10.74
C SER A 99 2.66 -0.38 10.89
N LEU A 100 2.42 0.66 11.69
CA LEU A 100 3.33 1.78 11.90
C LEU A 100 4.25 1.55 13.10
N SER A 101 5.47 2.10 13.03
CA SER A 101 6.39 2.03 14.16
C SER A 101 5.89 2.86 15.34
N ALA A 102 6.32 2.48 16.56
CA ALA A 102 5.86 3.13 17.79
C ALA A 102 6.18 4.64 17.81
N GLU A 103 7.28 5.06 17.19
CA GLU A 103 7.64 6.47 17.09
C GLU A 103 6.67 7.22 16.16
N LEU A 104 6.34 6.64 15.01
CA LEU A 104 5.40 7.24 14.07
C LEU A 104 3.99 7.37 14.68
N ILE A 105 3.56 6.39 15.48
CA ILE A 105 2.30 6.45 16.22
C ILE A 105 2.30 7.61 17.23
N ARG A 106 3.42 7.87 17.92
CA ARG A 106 3.51 9.01 18.85
C ARG A 106 3.43 10.34 18.13
N VAL A 107 4.07 10.46 16.96
CA VAL A 107 3.97 11.66 16.12
C VAL A 107 2.53 11.83 15.63
N TRP A 108 1.90 10.74 15.17
CA TRP A 108 0.48 10.73 14.78
C TRP A 108 -0.43 11.25 15.89
N GLN A 109 -0.30 10.73 17.11
CA GLN A 109 -1.13 11.16 18.26
C GLN A 109 -0.95 12.65 18.63
N ARG A 110 0.20 13.25 18.30
CA ARG A 110 0.47 14.68 18.52
C ARG A 110 0.02 15.55 17.34
N SER A 111 -0.35 14.95 16.21
CA SER A 111 -0.76 15.66 15.01
C SER A 111 -2.12 16.33 15.21
N VAL A 112 -2.28 17.49 14.58
CA VAL A 112 -3.58 18.18 14.49
C VAL A 112 -4.64 17.32 13.78
N LEU A 113 -4.20 16.44 12.87
CA LEU A 113 -5.07 15.55 12.11
C LEU A 113 -5.67 14.41 12.96
N PHE A 114 -5.04 14.06 14.09
CA PHE A 114 -5.55 13.03 14.99
C PHE A 114 -6.92 13.40 15.57
N ASN A 115 -7.07 14.66 15.99
CA ASN A 115 -8.30 15.22 16.55
C ASN A 115 -9.16 15.95 15.50
N ALA A 116 -8.78 15.90 14.22
CA ALA A 116 -9.53 16.57 13.17
C ALA A 116 -10.88 15.87 12.95
N LYS A 117 -11.90 16.66 12.60
CA LYS A 117 -13.20 16.12 12.21
C LYS A 117 -13.05 15.37 10.88
N GLY A 118 -13.56 14.14 10.82
CA GLY A 118 -13.54 13.35 9.59
C GLY A 118 -13.27 11.86 9.86
N PRO A 119 -13.23 11.04 8.81
CA PRO A 119 -12.87 9.63 8.93
C PRO A 119 -11.42 9.49 9.42
N HIS A 120 -11.25 8.82 10.56
CA HIS A 120 -9.95 8.74 11.23
C HIS A 120 -8.87 8.06 10.36
N LEU A 121 -9.27 7.06 9.56
CA LEU A 121 -8.39 6.41 8.60
C LEU A 121 -7.91 7.36 7.50
N SER A 122 -8.80 8.19 6.93
CA SER A 122 -8.41 9.15 5.90
C SER A 122 -7.45 10.21 6.46
N ASN A 123 -7.70 10.68 7.69
CA ASN A 123 -6.80 11.61 8.37
C ASN A 123 -5.41 10.99 8.62
N LEU A 124 -5.37 9.69 8.96
CA LEU A 124 -4.11 8.96 9.14
C LEU A 124 -3.34 8.84 7.83
N LEU A 125 -4.01 8.49 6.73
CA LEU A 125 -3.37 8.42 5.41
C LEU A 125 -2.82 9.79 4.96
N GLU A 126 -3.58 10.87 5.19
CA GLU A 126 -3.09 12.23 4.91
C GLU A 126 -1.87 12.59 5.75
N PHE A 127 -1.87 12.21 7.04
CA PHE A 127 -0.71 12.39 7.90
C PHE A 127 0.51 11.63 7.40
N LEU A 128 0.36 10.35 7.05
CA LEU A 128 1.47 9.54 6.54
C LEU A 128 2.06 10.13 5.26
N TRP A 129 1.21 10.62 4.35
CA TRP A 129 1.68 11.31 3.15
C TRP A 129 2.51 12.55 3.49
N LYS A 130 2.06 13.38 4.44
CA LYS A 130 2.80 14.57 4.89
C LYS A 130 4.14 14.21 5.52
N GLU A 131 4.23 13.11 6.27
CA GLU A 131 5.50 12.64 6.83
C GLU A 131 6.45 12.16 5.74
N VAL A 132 5.94 11.48 4.69
CA VAL A 132 6.75 11.11 3.50
C VAL A 132 7.31 12.35 2.81
N GLU A 133 6.48 13.36 2.55
CA GLU A 133 6.92 14.64 1.98
C GLU A 133 7.92 15.36 2.89
N GLY A 134 7.69 15.31 4.21
CA GLY A 134 8.57 15.86 5.23
C GLY A 134 9.96 15.21 5.20
N GLU A 135 10.03 13.89 5.11
CA GLU A 135 11.29 13.15 5.02
C GLU A 135 12.08 13.54 3.75
N GLN A 136 11.39 13.71 2.61
CA GLN A 136 12.01 14.18 1.37
C GLN A 136 12.56 15.61 1.51
N ARG A 137 11.82 16.52 2.16
CA ARG A 137 12.29 17.88 2.43
C ARG A 137 13.49 17.92 3.36
N VAL A 138 13.51 17.08 4.41
CA VAL A 138 14.65 16.96 5.32
C VAL A 138 15.88 16.44 4.58
N LYS A 139 15.72 15.44 3.72
CA LYS A 139 16.82 14.94 2.86
C LYS A 139 17.36 16.05 1.98
N LEU A 140 16.50 16.81 1.30
CA LEU A 140 16.90 17.94 0.45
C LEU A 140 17.63 19.04 1.23
N ALA A 141 17.11 19.41 2.41
CA ALA A 141 17.73 20.43 3.26
C ALA A 141 19.10 20.00 3.78
N ARG A 142 19.34 18.70 3.95
CA ARG A 142 20.63 18.15 4.40
C ARG A 142 21.61 17.94 3.24
N SER A 143 21.15 17.51 2.08
CA SER A 143 22.00 17.27 0.91
C SER A 143 22.37 18.55 0.14
N GLY A 144 21.55 19.60 0.23
CA GLY A 144 21.79 20.88 -0.45
C GLY A 144 23.05 21.62 0.00
N PHE A 145 23.67 21.22 1.11
CA PHE A 145 24.91 21.80 1.63
C PHE A 145 26.12 20.87 1.52
N ASP A 146 25.98 19.69 0.93
CA ASP A 146 27.05 18.72 0.80
C ASP A 146 27.98 19.08 -0.38
N ASN A 147 28.69 20.20 -0.24
CA ASN A 147 29.86 20.54 -1.04
C ASN A 147 31.03 19.66 -0.58
N SER A 148 30.96 18.36 -0.81
CA SER A 148 32.18 17.56 -0.84
C SER A 148 32.93 17.94 -2.13
N PRO A 149 34.16 18.46 -2.06
CA PRO A 149 34.94 18.67 -3.25
C PRO A 149 35.18 17.28 -3.82
N SER A 150 34.64 17.02 -5.02
CA SER A 150 35.10 15.92 -5.84
C SER A 150 36.62 16.05 -5.90
N SER A 151 37.33 15.16 -5.21
CA SER A 151 38.77 15.01 -5.37
C SER A 151 38.98 14.53 -6.79
N ARG A 152 39.12 15.49 -7.70
CA ARG A 152 39.85 15.34 -8.94
C ARG A 152 41.30 15.45 -8.54
N GLU A 153 42.00 14.31 -8.52
CA GLU A 153 43.36 14.11 -9.02
C GLU A 153 43.70 12.62 -8.95
#